data_AF-L1INU6-F1
#
_entry.id   AF-L1INU6-F1
#
_cell.length_a   1.000
_cell.length_b   1.000
_cell.length_c   1.000
_cell.angle_alpha   90.00
_cell.angle_beta   90.00
_cell.angle_gamma   90.00
#
_symmetry.space_group_name_H-M   'P 1'
#
loop_
_entity.id
_entity.type
_entity.pdbx_description
1 polymer ?
#
loop_
_entity_poly.entity_id
_entity_poly.type
_entity_poly.pdbx_seq_one_letter_code
_entity_poly.pdbx_strand_id
1 'polypeptide(L)'
;MKRPRPAPPKRNKAVDRGKTKELLDCLDCLVPVRERPLAEEKGKLESRRTVLQLYEDCIVHIKSIMNKDAGTGRGMRCSRYQKLWFCFSWGRATEWDELEPLMGLLGFSFTFPFITLRVPSLVVESASQMVQYWYRNSPFRTLRGQNILHFIDYSDRWKVEKRRNLVDS
;
A
#
# COMPACT_ATOMS: atom_id res chain seq x y z
N MET A 1 -42.68 -26.94 20.03
CA MET A 1 -42.50 -25.81 20.98
C MET A 1 -41.45 -24.85 20.43
N LYS A 2 -41.84 -23.61 20.06
CA LYS A 2 -40.88 -22.59 19.58
C LYS A 2 -40.30 -21.85 20.79
N ARG A 3 -38.97 -21.89 20.97
CA ARG A 3 -38.31 -21.11 22.03
C ARG A 3 -38.46 -19.61 21.75
N PRO A 4 -38.86 -18.78 22.73
CA PRO A 4 -38.91 -17.34 22.56
C PRO A 4 -37.50 -16.81 22.29
N ARG A 5 -37.35 -15.94 21.27
CA ARG A 5 -36.06 -15.30 21.00
C ARG A 5 -35.77 -14.30 22.12
N PRO A 6 -34.55 -14.29 22.67
CA PRO A 6 -34.17 -13.29 23.66
C PRO A 6 -34.27 -11.88 23.03
N ALA A 7 -34.81 -10.93 23.80
CA ALA A 7 -34.91 -9.54 23.38
C ALA A 7 -33.51 -8.99 23.09
N PRO A 8 -33.33 -8.19 22.02
CA PRO A 8 -32.03 -7.61 21.71
C PRO A 8 -31.56 -6.72 22.87
N PRO A 9 -30.25 -6.73 23.19
CA PRO A 9 -29.71 -5.89 24.25
C PRO A 9 -30.01 -4.42 23.94
N LYS A 10 -30.40 -3.66 24.97
CA LYS A 10 -30.65 -2.21 24.88
C LYS A 10 -29.33 -1.52 24.46
N ARG A 11 -29.13 -1.31 23.16
CA ARG A 11 -27.97 -0.59 22.63
C ARG A 11 -28.01 0.86 23.12
N ASN A 12 -26.89 1.32 23.67
CA ASN A 12 -26.72 2.70 24.10
C ASN A 12 -26.65 3.61 22.88
N LYS A 13 -27.81 4.14 22.46
CA LYS A 13 -27.96 5.05 21.30
C LYS A 13 -26.98 6.23 21.31
N ALA A 14 -26.59 6.71 22.49
CA ALA A 14 -25.62 7.79 22.64
C ALA A 14 -24.20 7.36 22.22
N VAL A 15 -23.77 6.16 22.63
CA VAL A 15 -22.46 5.59 22.26
C VAL A 15 -22.38 5.35 20.76
N ASP A 16 -23.46 4.84 20.16
CA ASP A 16 -23.52 4.58 18.73
C ASP A 16 -23.42 5.90 17.91
N ARG A 17 -24.03 6.99 18.39
CA ARG A 17 -23.91 8.32 17.77
C ARG A 17 -22.49 8.87 17.81
N GLY A 18 -21.79 8.69 18.93
CA GLY A 18 -20.38 9.09 19.07
C GLY A 18 -19.49 8.39 18.06
N LYS A 19 -19.57 7.05 18.00
CA LYS A 19 -18.82 6.23 17.03
C LYS A 19 -19.14 6.58 15.58
N THR A 20 -20.41 6.88 15.29
CA THR A 20 -20.82 7.27 13.94
C THR A 20 -20.21 8.61 13.55
N LYS A 21 -20.14 9.57 14.48
CA LYS A 21 -19.50 10.86 14.22
C LYS A 21 -18.00 10.69 13.97
N GLU A 22 -17.30 9.96 14.83
CA GLU A 22 -15.86 9.67 14.66
C GLU A 22 -15.56 9.03 13.29
N LEU A 23 -16.40 8.08 12.86
CA LEU A 23 -16.27 7.44 11.55
C LEU A 23 -16.47 8.44 10.40
N LEU A 24 -17.47 9.31 10.52
CA LEU A 24 -17.74 10.34 9.50
C LEU A 24 -16.60 11.34 9.40
N ASP A 25 -16.06 11.79 10.54
CA ASP A 25 -14.93 12.73 10.58
C ASP A 25 -13.68 12.09 9.94
N CYS A 26 -13.39 10.81 10.24
CA CYS A 26 -12.29 10.09 9.59
C CYS A 26 -12.49 9.92 8.08
N LEU A 27 -13.72 9.60 7.65
CA LEU A 27 -14.04 9.44 6.23
C LEU A 27 -13.93 10.77 5.47
N ASP A 28 -14.28 11.88 6.10
CA ASP A 28 -14.25 13.21 5.47
C ASP A 28 -12.84 13.58 4.99
N CYS A 29 -11.81 13.28 5.79
CA CYS A 29 -10.41 13.52 5.44
C CYS A 29 -9.88 12.61 4.31
N LEU A 30 -10.46 11.42 4.15
CA LEU A 30 -9.97 10.41 3.19
C LEU A 30 -10.60 10.55 1.80
N VAL A 31 -11.82 11.08 1.73
CA VAL A 31 -12.60 11.14 0.49
C VAL A 31 -12.35 12.47 -0.23
N PRO A 32 -11.75 12.47 -1.44
CA PRO A 32 -11.49 13.70 -2.19
C PRO A 32 -12.76 14.52 -2.41
N VAL A 33 -12.67 15.82 -2.18
CA VAL A 33 -13.77 16.77 -2.39
C VAL A 33 -13.98 16.96 -3.89
N ARG A 34 -15.23 16.82 -4.34
CA ARG A 34 -15.62 17.11 -5.73
C ARG A 34 -16.14 18.54 -5.84
N GLU A 35 -15.84 19.20 -6.95
CA GLU A 35 -16.40 20.52 -7.25
C GLU A 35 -17.92 20.43 -7.36
N ARG A 36 -18.62 21.26 -6.56
CA ARG A 36 -20.08 21.41 -6.53
C ARG A 36 -20.42 22.90 -6.47
N PRO A 37 -21.62 23.32 -6.89
CA PRO A 37 -22.02 24.72 -6.78
C PRO A 37 -22.07 25.17 -5.31
N LEU A 38 -21.46 26.31 -5.00
CA LEU A 38 -21.31 26.88 -3.63
C LEU A 38 -22.62 27.01 -2.84
N ALA A 39 -23.78 27.03 -3.51
CA ALA A 39 -25.09 27.08 -2.87
C ALA A 39 -25.40 25.82 -2.04
N GLU A 40 -24.72 24.69 -2.29
CA GLU A 40 -25.00 23.38 -1.68
C GLU A 40 -24.06 23.04 -0.50
N GLU A 41 -23.06 23.87 -0.21
CA GLU A 41 -22.01 23.63 0.79
C GLU A 41 -22.39 24.17 2.19
N LYS A 42 -23.50 23.68 2.73
CA LYS A 42 -23.98 24.02 4.10
C LYS A 42 -23.85 22.85 5.08
N GLY A 43 -22.86 21.99 4.87
CA GLY A 43 -22.62 20.81 5.66
C GLY A 43 -22.07 21.07 7.06
N LYS A 44 -22.24 20.09 7.95
CA LYS A 44 -21.71 20.11 9.33
C LYS A 44 -20.30 19.49 9.45
N LEU A 45 -19.80 18.88 8.39
CA LEU A 45 -18.45 18.29 8.35
C LEU A 45 -17.39 19.37 8.11
N GLU A 46 -16.12 19.06 8.39
CA GLU A 46 -15.01 20.00 8.21
C GLU A 46 -14.87 20.46 6.76
N SER A 47 -15.08 19.54 5.81
CA SER A 47 -15.07 19.86 4.38
C SER A 47 -16.30 20.67 3.91
N ARG A 48 -17.19 21.10 4.81
CA ARG A 48 -18.49 21.76 4.54
C ARG A 48 -19.48 20.91 3.73
N ARG A 49 -19.23 19.60 3.59
CA ARG A 49 -20.14 18.64 2.94
C ARG A 49 -21.21 18.16 3.90
N THR A 50 -22.37 17.84 3.37
CA THR A 50 -23.37 17.05 4.11
C THR A 50 -22.96 15.58 4.15
N VAL A 51 -23.46 14.83 5.13
CA VAL A 51 -23.19 13.39 5.26
C VAL A 51 -23.58 12.63 3.99
N LEU A 52 -24.67 13.03 3.33
CA LEU A 52 -25.12 12.40 2.09
C LEU A 52 -24.14 12.66 0.93
N GLN A 53 -23.63 13.88 0.80
CA GLN A 53 -22.60 14.22 -0.20
C GLN A 53 -21.31 13.44 0.04
N LEU A 54 -20.89 13.26 1.29
CA LEU A 54 -19.73 12.43 1.63
C LEU A 54 -19.92 10.97 1.19
N TYR A 55 -21.10 10.39 1.38
CA TYR A 55 -21.39 9.03 0.91
C TYR A 55 -21.35 8.91 -0.62
N GLU A 56 -21.91 9.88 -1.34
CA GLU A 56 -21.85 9.92 -2.81
C GLU A 56 -20.41 9.98 -3.31
N ASP A 57 -19.60 10.88 -2.73
CA ASP A 57 -18.20 11.04 -3.09
C ASP A 57 -17.40 9.76 -2.77
N CYS A 58 -17.69 9.13 -1.63
CA CYS A 58 -17.07 7.87 -1.21
C CYS A 58 -17.36 6.72 -2.20
N ILE A 59 -18.62 6.57 -2.63
CA ILE A 59 -19.01 5.56 -3.63
C ILE A 59 -18.27 5.78 -4.95
N VAL A 60 -18.19 7.04 -5.40
CA VAL A 60 -17.49 7.38 -6.66
C VAL A 60 -15.99 7.13 -6.52
N HIS A 61 -15.40 7.48 -5.38
CA HIS A 61 -13.98 7.25 -5.11
C HIS A 61 -13.63 5.76 -5.11
N ILE A 62 -14.40 4.93 -4.42
CA ILE A 62 -14.21 3.47 -4.39
C ILE A 62 -14.36 2.88 -5.80
N LYS A 63 -15.37 3.30 -6.56
CA LYS A 63 -15.54 2.85 -7.96
C LYS A 63 -14.35 3.25 -8.84
N SER A 64 -13.79 4.44 -8.63
CA SER A 64 -12.59 4.88 -9.36
C SER A 64 -11.38 4.00 -9.05
N ILE A 65 -11.17 3.64 -7.77
CA ILE A 65 -10.10 2.72 -7.34
C ILE A 65 -10.30 1.36 -8.01
N MET A 66 -11.49 0.76 -7.88
CA MET A 66 -11.79 -0.55 -8.47
C MET A 66 -11.64 -0.58 -10.00
N ASN A 67 -12.00 0.50 -10.69
CA ASN A 67 -11.88 0.58 -12.15
C ASN A 67 -10.44 0.83 -12.62
N LYS A 68 -9.59 1.51 -11.83
CA LYS A 68 -8.16 1.64 -12.14
C LYS A 68 -7.46 0.28 -12.08
N ASP A 69 -7.86 -0.57 -11.14
CA ASP A 69 -7.34 -1.93 -11.01
C ASP A 69 -7.82 -2.83 -12.16
N ALA A 70 -9.02 -2.59 -12.71
CA ALA A 70 -9.53 -3.32 -13.87
C ALA A 70 -8.96 -2.80 -15.22
N GLY A 71 -8.63 -1.52 -15.31
CA GLY A 71 -8.20 -0.84 -16.55
C GLY A 71 -6.73 -1.03 -16.93
N THR A 72 -5.90 -1.60 -16.06
CA THR A 72 -4.50 -1.97 -16.34
C THR A 72 -4.37 -3.28 -17.14
N GLY A 73 -5.46 -3.74 -17.76
CA GLY A 73 -5.54 -4.85 -18.72
C GLY A 73 -4.83 -4.62 -20.07
N ARG A 74 -3.74 -3.84 -20.13
CA ARG A 74 -2.76 -3.96 -21.21
C ARG A 74 -1.56 -4.76 -20.72
N GLY A 75 -1.67 -6.08 -20.88
CA GLY A 75 -0.52 -6.90 -21.26
C GLY A 75 0.37 -7.43 -20.14
N MET A 76 -0.18 -8.19 -19.19
CA MET A 76 0.61 -9.23 -18.56
C MET A 76 -0.28 -10.44 -18.28
N ARG A 77 -0.27 -11.40 -19.21
CA ARG A 77 -0.72 -12.76 -18.93
C ARG A 77 0.22 -13.31 -17.86
N CYS A 78 -0.14 -13.13 -16.59
CA CYS A 78 0.53 -13.79 -15.46
C CYS A 78 0.31 -15.30 -15.61
N SER A 79 1.25 -15.92 -16.33
CA SER A 79 1.43 -17.35 -16.38
C SER A 79 1.66 -17.89 -14.96
N ARG A 80 0.69 -18.66 -14.47
CA ARG A 80 0.90 -19.88 -13.67
C ARG A 80 1.60 -19.78 -12.29
N TYR A 81 1.50 -18.67 -11.55
CA TYR A 81 1.96 -18.60 -10.15
C TYR A 81 0.91 -18.05 -9.16
N GLN A 82 -0.37 -18.33 -9.37
CA GLN A 82 -1.47 -17.98 -8.43
C GLN A 82 -1.53 -18.88 -7.17
N LYS A 83 -0.45 -19.58 -6.81
CA LYS A 83 -0.46 -20.58 -5.73
C LYS A 83 0.58 -20.35 -4.64
N LEU A 84 0.87 -19.10 -4.32
CA LEU A 84 1.54 -18.75 -3.06
C LEU A 84 0.64 -17.81 -2.27
N TRP A 85 0.07 -18.40 -1.23
CA TRP A 85 -0.99 -17.92 -0.37
C TRP A 85 -0.70 -16.62 0.37
N PHE A 86 -1.78 -15.87 0.55
CA PHE A 86 -2.08 -15.05 1.72
C PHE A 86 -1.73 -15.80 3.02
N CYS A 87 -0.65 -15.42 3.69
CA CYS A 87 -0.46 -15.65 5.11
C CYS A 87 -0.48 -14.29 5.80
N PHE A 88 -1.69 -13.77 6.04
CA PHE A 88 -1.91 -12.58 6.85
C PHE A 88 -1.95 -13.00 8.32
N SER A 89 -0.79 -12.97 8.97
CA SER A 89 -0.67 -13.10 10.43
C SER A 89 -0.91 -11.73 11.05
N TRP A 90 -2.04 -11.55 11.75
CA TRP A 90 -2.25 -10.43 12.67
C TRP A 90 -1.27 -10.56 13.86
N GLY A 91 -0.03 -10.09 13.68
CA GLY A 91 0.92 -9.92 14.77
C GLY A 91 0.67 -8.59 15.47
N ARG A 92 0.51 -8.61 16.81
CA ARG A 92 0.48 -7.39 17.62
C ARG A 92 1.82 -6.67 17.46
N ALA A 93 1.75 -5.38 17.13
CA ALA A 93 2.89 -4.50 17.05
C ALA A 93 3.66 -4.45 18.38
N THR A 94 4.99 -4.54 18.29
CA THR A 94 5.89 -4.15 19.37
C THR A 94 6.84 -3.08 18.84
N GLU A 95 6.63 -1.86 19.34
CA GLU A 95 7.65 -0.85 19.68
C GLU A 95 8.48 -0.22 18.53
N TRP A 96 7.90 -0.03 17.34
CA TRP A 96 8.46 0.84 16.27
C TRP A 96 7.37 1.60 15.48
N ASP A 97 6.35 2.13 16.17
CA ASP A 97 5.01 2.37 15.60
C ASP A 97 4.70 3.74 14.93
N GLU A 98 5.65 4.64 14.70
CA GLU A 98 5.27 5.96 14.11
C GLU A 98 5.36 6.05 12.57
N LEU A 99 5.94 5.07 11.87
CA LEU A 99 6.08 5.08 10.39
C LEU A 99 5.42 3.89 9.66
N GLU A 100 4.94 2.89 10.38
CA GLU A 100 4.33 1.66 9.84
C GLU A 100 2.99 1.86 9.10
N PRO A 101 2.04 2.74 9.50
CA PRO A 101 0.74 2.78 8.82
C PRO A 101 0.82 3.33 7.39
N LEU A 102 1.82 4.16 7.08
CA LEU A 102 2.07 4.68 5.73
C LEU A 102 2.76 3.64 4.84
N MET A 103 3.61 2.79 5.42
CA MET A 103 4.21 1.65 4.72
C MET A 103 3.23 0.51 4.46
N GLY A 104 2.28 0.25 5.37
CA GLY A 104 1.24 -0.77 5.19
C GLY A 104 0.27 -0.45 4.04
N LEU A 105 -0.02 0.83 3.81
CA LEU A 105 -0.91 1.29 2.73
C LEU A 105 -0.23 1.37 1.35
N LEU A 106 1.09 1.58 1.29
CA LEU A 106 1.88 1.54 0.05
C LEU A 106 2.51 0.16 -0.23
N GLY A 107 2.56 -0.73 0.76
CA GLY A 107 3.25 -2.03 0.68
C GLY A 107 2.53 -3.12 -0.12
N PHE A 108 1.26 -2.92 -0.48
CA PHE A 108 0.46 -3.94 -1.15
C PHE A 108 0.30 -3.76 -2.67
N SER A 109 0.74 -2.64 -3.24
CA SER A 109 0.72 -2.43 -4.69
C SER A 109 2.05 -2.86 -5.30
N PHE A 110 2.23 -4.17 -5.47
CA PHE A 110 3.27 -4.79 -6.32
C PHE A 110 4.70 -4.24 -6.11
N THR A 111 5.28 -4.43 -4.92
CA THR A 111 6.69 -4.15 -4.66
C THR A 111 7.58 -5.17 -5.38
N PHE A 112 7.81 -4.99 -6.67
CA PHE A 112 8.87 -5.70 -7.36
C PHE A 112 10.22 -5.37 -6.69
N PRO A 113 11.10 -6.37 -6.47
CA PRO A 113 12.43 -6.09 -5.96
C PRO A 113 13.16 -5.23 -6.99
N PHE A 114 13.71 -4.09 -6.57
CA PHE A 114 14.51 -3.24 -7.44
C PHE A 114 15.80 -2.83 -6.77
N ILE A 115 16.83 -2.61 -7.59
CA ILE A 115 18.14 -2.11 -7.20
C ILE A 115 18.52 -1.05 -8.24
N THR A 116 18.97 0.12 -7.77
CA THR A 116 19.57 1.14 -8.62
C THR A 116 21.08 1.09 -8.47
N LEU A 117 21.79 1.20 -9.60
CA LEU A 117 23.23 1.06 -9.68
C LEU A 117 23.84 2.30 -10.31
N ARG A 118 24.97 2.75 -9.77
CA ARG A 118 25.81 3.78 -10.39
C ARG A 118 26.70 3.16 -11.46
N VAL A 119 26.46 3.48 -12.72
CA VAL A 119 27.32 3.10 -13.86
C VAL A 119 28.45 4.14 -14.00
N PRO A 120 29.70 3.75 -14.34
CA PRO A 120 30.18 2.39 -14.65
C PRO A 120 30.61 1.57 -13.42
N SER A 121 30.65 2.18 -12.23
CA SER A 121 31.19 1.56 -11.02
C SER A 121 30.43 0.34 -10.48
N LEU A 122 29.18 0.15 -10.91
CA LEU A 122 28.22 -0.86 -10.43
C LEU A 122 28.00 -0.83 -8.90
N VAL A 123 28.16 0.34 -8.29
CA VAL A 123 27.90 0.57 -6.87
C VAL A 123 26.40 0.74 -6.65
N VAL A 124 25.86 0.07 -5.64
CA VAL A 124 24.43 0.17 -5.28
C VAL A 124 24.14 1.53 -4.66
N GLU A 125 23.28 2.32 -5.32
CA GLU A 125 22.86 3.64 -4.80
C GLU A 125 21.63 3.53 -3.91
N SER A 126 20.63 2.77 -4.34
CA SER A 126 19.43 2.48 -3.58
C SER A 126 18.88 1.09 -3.91
N ALA A 127 18.10 0.53 -3.00
CA ALA A 127 17.44 -0.76 -3.17
C ALA A 127 16.11 -0.76 -2.42
N SER A 128 15.14 -1.50 -2.95
CA SER A 128 13.85 -1.67 -2.29
C SER A 128 14.00 -2.33 -0.92
N GLN A 129 13.08 -2.05 0.00
CA GLN A 129 13.10 -2.65 1.33
C GLN A 129 13.06 -4.18 1.27
N MET A 130 12.35 -4.75 0.29
CA MET A 130 12.30 -6.21 0.10
C MET A 130 13.69 -6.79 -0.22
N VAL A 131 14.47 -6.12 -1.06
CA VAL A 131 15.85 -6.54 -1.34
C VAL A 131 16.71 -6.41 -0.08
N GLN A 132 16.59 -5.31 0.67
CA GLN A 132 17.33 -5.14 1.92
C GLN A 132 17.00 -6.25 2.93
N TYR A 133 15.73 -6.67 2.99
CA TYR A 133 15.30 -7.79 3.83
C TYR A 133 15.93 -9.12 3.41
N TRP A 134 15.99 -9.43 2.11
CA TRP A 134 16.65 -10.66 1.61
C TRP A 134 18.13 -10.72 1.97
N TYR A 135 18.81 -9.57 2.00
CA TYR A 135 20.23 -9.48 2.35
C TYR A 135 20.48 -9.15 3.83
N ARG A 136 19.47 -9.25 4.71
CA ARG A 136 19.61 -8.92 6.14
C ARG A 136 20.62 -9.79 6.87
N ASN A 137 20.81 -11.03 6.42
CA ASN A 137 21.77 -11.99 6.99
C ASN A 137 23.11 -12.00 6.22
N SER A 138 23.30 -11.07 5.28
CA SER A 138 24.56 -10.93 4.57
C SER A 138 25.66 -10.49 5.54
N PRO A 139 26.93 -10.92 5.36
CA PRO A 139 28.05 -10.41 6.16
C PRO A 139 28.28 -8.90 5.98
N PHE A 140 27.69 -8.28 4.94
CA PHE A 140 27.77 -6.85 4.72
C PHE A 140 26.72 -6.10 5.56
N ARG A 141 27.17 -5.07 6.29
CA ARG A 141 26.31 -4.25 7.16
C ARG A 141 25.15 -3.58 6.40
N THR A 142 25.39 -3.18 5.14
CA THR A 142 24.40 -2.57 4.26
C THR A 142 24.69 -2.90 2.80
N LEU A 143 23.64 -3.05 1.98
CA LEU A 143 23.77 -3.24 0.53
C LEU A 143 24.23 -1.94 -0.17
N ARG A 144 23.76 -0.78 0.30
CA ARG A 144 24.09 0.53 -0.27
C ARG A 144 25.59 0.82 -0.16
N GLY A 145 26.17 1.32 -1.25
CA GLY A 145 27.59 1.64 -1.35
C GLY A 145 28.49 0.45 -1.70
N GLN A 146 27.95 -0.77 -1.72
CA GLN A 146 28.70 -1.97 -2.13
C GLN A 146 28.62 -2.17 -3.64
N ASN A 147 29.62 -2.87 -4.19
CA ASN A 147 29.58 -3.30 -5.58
C ASN A 147 28.63 -4.48 -5.73
N ILE A 148 27.71 -4.41 -6.69
CA ILE A 148 26.71 -5.47 -6.91
C ILE A 148 27.35 -6.83 -7.23
N LEU A 149 28.55 -6.85 -7.81
CA LEU A 149 29.28 -8.07 -8.15
C LEU A 149 29.66 -8.91 -6.92
N HIS A 150 29.65 -8.33 -5.72
CA HIS A 150 29.85 -9.08 -4.46
C HIS A 150 28.67 -10.00 -4.12
N PHE A 151 27.49 -9.73 -4.68
CA PHE A 151 26.25 -10.47 -4.40
C PHE A 151 25.80 -11.37 -5.54
N ILE A 152 26.49 -11.32 -6.68
CA ILE A 152 26.20 -12.14 -7.87
C ILE A 152 27.18 -13.30 -7.91
N ASP A 153 26.65 -14.49 -8.20
CA ASP A 153 27.46 -15.67 -8.40
C ASP A 153 28.53 -15.44 -9.47
N TYR A 154 29.73 -15.98 -9.26
CA TYR A 154 30.86 -15.78 -10.17
C TYR A 154 30.52 -16.18 -11.61
N SER A 155 29.73 -17.24 -11.80
CA SER A 155 29.32 -17.74 -13.12
C SER A 155 28.40 -16.78 -13.90
N ASP A 156 27.79 -15.82 -13.22
CA ASP A 156 26.82 -14.88 -13.79
C ASP A 156 27.39 -13.45 -13.96
N ARG A 157 28.59 -13.17 -13.44
CA ARG A 157 29.20 -11.83 -13.49
C ARG A 157 29.34 -11.28 -14.90
N TRP A 158 29.73 -12.14 -15.85
CA TRP A 158 29.91 -11.76 -17.25
C TRP A 158 28.62 -11.19 -17.88
N LYS A 159 27.43 -11.58 -17.40
CA LYS A 159 26.15 -11.07 -17.91
C LYS A 159 25.96 -9.59 -17.56
N VAL A 160 26.43 -9.18 -16.38
CA VAL A 160 26.37 -7.79 -15.91
C VAL A 160 27.44 -6.95 -16.58
N GLU A 161 28.66 -7.48 -16.67
CA GLU A 161 29.78 -6.80 -17.34
C GLU A 161 29.50 -6.57 -18.82
N LYS A 162 28.93 -7.55 -19.53
CA LYS A 162 28.50 -7.38 -20.93
C LYS A 162 27.51 -6.23 -21.10
N ARG A 163 26.57 -6.06 -20.16
CA ARG A 163 25.60 -4.95 -20.19
C ARG A 163 26.23 -3.61 -19.84
N ARG A 164 27.19 -3.58 -18.93
CA ARG A 164 27.95 -2.36 -18.60
C ARG A 164 28.66 -1.83 -19.84
N ASN A 165 29.38 -2.69 -20.56
CA ASN A 165 30.15 -2.29 -21.75
C ASN A 165 29.25 -1.73 -22.88
N LEU A 166 27.98 -2.15 -22.94
CA LEU A 166 26.99 -1.60 -23.89
C LEU A 166 26.51 -0.19 -23.53
N VAL A 167 26.59 0.21 -22.27
CA VAL A 167 26.20 1.57 -21.83
C VAL A 167 27.37 2.55 -22.01
N ASP A 168 28.60 2.05 -21.94
CA ASP A 168 29.82 2.84 -22.11
C ASP A 168 30.22 3.06 -23.60
N SER A 169 29.57 2.36 -24.54
CA SER A 169 29.78 2.47 -26.00
C SER A 169 28.77 3.39 -26.66
#